data_AF-A0A0P1H677-F1
#
_entry.id   AF-A0A0P1H677-F1
#
_cell.length_a   1.000
_cell.length_b   1.000
_cell.length_c   1.000
_cell.angle_alpha   90.00
_cell.angle_beta   90.00
_cell.angle_gamma   90.00
#
_symmetry.space_group_name_H-M   'P 1'
#
loop_
_entity.id
_entity.type
_entity.pdbx_description
1 polymer ?
#
loop_
_entity_poly.entity_id
_entity_poly.type
_entity_poly.pdbx_seq_one_letter_code
_entity_poly.pdbx_strand_id
1 'polypeptide(L)'
;MRIFGMWIRLAVLAAAVLGLARAAWAEERLALVIGNSAYGSVQPLDNPGRDARLMAETLERLGFDVTLAVDAPQLEMKRAIARFGRKLRGAGEDATGLFYYAGHGVQSFGSNYLLPVDVALADAADLDLMAVEAQSVLRQMASARNRTNIVILDACRNNPFKAVADLNESGLAEMKAPTGTFLAYATAPGEVALDGEGGNSPFTEALAREILVPGAPVEQVFKQVRRAVLEQSGGGQTPWDTSSLVSDFTFAAAEPEAVMSAVEVEEAQIWRSVKASRDAMQIMLFLRGYGSGKYADEARALLASLMEEELHGGTGAAVAAAPAAPAEPAPAPAAAAADAETAMFQAAQGDGSKAAYEAYLMAYPEGRFAEMAAAEVAALAAGAGQDPQAGTEAPPAAAEDAPAAVALAETGPITFASPLDTDAAAISGLTLAEAVTRSPSFPPVDGLPESYWKDQSCSSCHQWTRERLCTQGNTYLSLNMQRSLGKQHPFGGALKQALKSWAAGGCQ
;
A
#
# COMPACT_ATOMS: atom_id res chain seq x y z
N MET A 1 -51.63 6.62 -12.22
CA MET A 1 -50.52 6.88 -13.18
C MET A 1 -49.70 8.15 -12.92
N ARG A 2 -50.25 9.22 -12.32
CA ARG A 2 -49.50 10.48 -12.09
C ARG A 2 -48.49 10.46 -10.93
N ILE A 3 -48.71 9.61 -9.92
CA ILE A 3 -47.85 9.53 -8.73
C ILE A 3 -46.53 8.81 -9.06
N PHE A 4 -46.59 7.73 -9.84
CA PHE A 4 -45.41 6.92 -10.20
C PHE A 4 -44.35 7.70 -11.01
N GLY A 5 -44.77 8.63 -11.87
CA GLY A 5 -43.86 9.49 -12.63
C GLY A 5 -43.17 10.58 -11.79
N MET A 6 -43.71 10.92 -10.62
CA MET A 6 -43.10 11.91 -9.72
C MET A 6 -41.93 11.31 -8.93
N TRP A 7 -42.06 10.05 -8.49
CA TRP A 7 -40.99 9.32 -7.79
C TRP A 7 -39.80 9.01 -8.70
N ILE A 8 -40.04 8.69 -9.98
CA ILE A 8 -38.98 8.45 -10.96
C ILE A 8 -38.21 9.75 -11.26
N ARG A 9 -38.91 10.89 -11.36
CA ARG A 9 -38.26 12.20 -11.58
C ARG A 9 -37.44 12.66 -10.37
N LEU A 10 -37.91 12.40 -9.14
CA LEU A 10 -37.17 12.67 -7.90
C LEU A 10 -35.93 11.78 -7.75
N ALA A 11 -36.02 10.50 -8.11
CA ALA A 11 -34.87 9.59 -8.08
C ALA A 11 -33.79 9.96 -9.11
N VAL A 12 -34.20 10.40 -10.31
CA VAL A 12 -33.25 10.88 -11.34
C VAL A 12 -32.61 12.21 -10.95
N LEU A 13 -33.34 13.13 -10.29
CA LEU A 13 -32.76 14.38 -9.79
C LEU A 13 -31.77 14.13 -8.63
N ALA A 14 -32.09 13.21 -7.72
CA ALA A 14 -31.19 12.83 -6.61
C ALA A 14 -29.91 12.16 -7.12
N ALA A 15 -30.01 11.29 -8.13
CA ALA A 15 -28.85 10.68 -8.78
C ALA A 15 -27.98 11.72 -9.53
N ALA A 16 -28.60 12.73 -10.15
CA ALA A 16 -27.87 13.83 -10.81
C ALA A 16 -27.15 14.76 -9.81
N VAL A 17 -27.75 15.02 -8.64
CA VAL A 17 -27.13 15.83 -7.57
C VAL A 17 -26.01 15.07 -6.86
N LEU A 18 -26.14 13.74 -6.67
CA LEU A 18 -25.03 12.90 -6.17
C LEU A 18 -23.91 12.70 -7.19
N GLY A 19 -24.21 12.74 -8.50
CA GLY A 19 -23.20 12.69 -9.57
C GLY A 19 -22.38 13.97 -9.72
N LEU A 20 -22.98 15.14 -9.44
CA LEU A 20 -22.31 16.44 -9.52
C LEU A 20 -21.45 16.78 -8.30
N ALA A 21 -21.73 16.18 -7.14
CA ALA A 21 -20.92 16.36 -5.91
C ALA A 21 -19.57 15.63 -5.94
N ARG A 22 -19.33 14.77 -6.94
CA ARG A 22 -18.07 14.02 -7.09
C ARG A 22 -17.01 14.73 -7.94
N ALA A 23 -17.34 15.88 -8.53
CA ALA A 23 -16.51 16.56 -9.51
C ALA A 23 -15.59 17.67 -8.94
N ALA A 24 -15.53 17.90 -7.63
CA ALA A 24 -14.70 18.98 -7.10
C ALA A 24 -14.16 18.65 -5.71
N TRP A 25 -13.01 17.97 -5.71
CA TRP A 25 -11.77 18.31 -4.99
C TRP A 25 -10.68 17.41 -5.58
N ALA A 26 -10.44 17.56 -6.89
CA ALA A 26 -9.20 17.05 -7.45
C ALA A 26 -8.07 17.92 -6.87
N GLU A 27 -7.02 17.28 -6.35
CA GLU A 27 -5.81 17.96 -5.91
C GLU A 27 -5.30 18.87 -7.04
N GLU A 28 -5.22 20.18 -6.79
CA GLU A 28 -4.64 21.13 -7.75
C GLU A 28 -3.14 20.86 -7.86
N ARG A 29 -2.69 20.44 -9.04
CA ARG A 29 -1.29 20.06 -9.31
C ARG A 29 -0.69 21.07 -10.27
N LEU A 30 0.29 21.84 -9.82
CA LEU A 30 0.94 22.89 -10.59
C LEU A 30 2.41 22.56 -10.79
N ALA A 31 2.93 22.71 -12.01
CA ALA A 31 4.36 22.55 -12.26
C ALA A 31 4.97 23.75 -12.99
N LEU A 32 6.20 24.10 -12.62
CA LEU A 32 7.08 24.97 -13.40
C LEU A 32 8.30 24.15 -13.84
N VAL A 33 8.46 24.03 -15.16
CA VAL A 33 9.52 23.23 -15.78
C VAL A 33 10.39 24.16 -16.61
N ILE A 34 11.69 24.21 -16.30
CA ILE A 34 12.65 25.07 -16.99
C ILE A 34 13.78 24.21 -17.56
N GLY A 35 14.11 24.39 -18.84
CA GLY A 35 15.24 23.73 -19.49
C GLY A 35 16.09 24.72 -20.27
N ASN A 36 17.34 24.92 -19.86
CA ASN A 36 18.25 25.87 -20.50
C ASN A 36 19.42 25.14 -21.18
N SER A 37 19.51 25.30 -22.50
CA SER A 37 20.47 24.64 -23.40
C SER A 37 21.31 25.65 -24.17
N ALA A 38 20.69 26.67 -24.75
CA ALA A 38 21.28 27.60 -25.72
C ALA A 38 21.98 28.80 -25.05
N TYR A 39 22.97 28.53 -24.21
CA TYR A 39 23.72 29.57 -23.52
C TYR A 39 24.54 30.45 -24.49
N GLY A 40 24.45 31.77 -24.33
CA GLY A 40 25.12 32.73 -25.22
C GLY A 40 26.60 32.97 -24.90
N SER A 41 26.97 32.97 -23.63
CA SER A 41 28.32 33.33 -23.14
C SER A 41 29.12 32.15 -22.60
N VAL A 42 28.45 31.03 -22.31
CA VAL A 42 29.05 29.80 -21.78
C VAL A 42 28.74 28.61 -22.67
N GLN A 43 29.39 27.48 -22.40
CA GLN A 43 29.20 26.26 -23.19
C GLN A 43 27.73 25.85 -23.22
N PRO A 44 27.12 25.67 -24.42
CA PRO A 44 25.75 25.18 -24.53
C PRO A 44 25.65 23.72 -24.08
N LEU A 45 24.43 23.30 -23.72
CA LEU A 45 24.11 21.92 -23.32
C LEU A 45 23.08 21.31 -24.27
N ASP A 46 23.29 20.06 -24.68
CA ASP A 46 22.48 19.42 -25.71
C ASP A 46 21.10 18.92 -25.20
N ASN A 47 21.03 18.53 -23.93
CA ASN A 47 19.90 17.77 -23.37
C ASN A 47 18.84 18.60 -22.61
N PRO A 48 19.16 19.68 -21.87
CA PRO A 48 18.19 20.34 -20.99
C PRO A 48 16.86 20.76 -21.62
N GLY A 49 16.89 21.29 -22.84
CA GLY A 49 15.67 21.65 -23.56
C GLY A 49 14.82 20.43 -23.97
N ARG A 50 15.42 19.26 -24.18
CA ARG A 50 14.70 17.99 -24.42
C ARG A 50 14.20 17.39 -23.11
N ASP A 51 15.05 17.37 -22.10
CA ASP A 51 14.74 16.92 -20.74
C ASP A 51 13.49 17.65 -20.18
N ALA A 52 13.46 18.98 -20.29
CA ALA A 52 12.32 19.79 -19.86
C ALA A 52 11.03 19.49 -20.64
N ARG A 53 11.11 19.22 -21.95
CA ARG A 53 9.93 18.85 -22.74
C ARG A 53 9.39 17.47 -22.34
N LEU A 54 10.27 16.49 -22.18
CA LEU A 54 9.90 15.15 -21.71
C LEU A 54 9.22 15.21 -20.33
N MET A 55 9.77 15.99 -19.41
CA MET A 55 9.17 16.18 -18.09
C MET A 55 7.83 16.90 -18.14
N ALA A 56 7.71 17.95 -18.95
CA ALA A 56 6.44 18.66 -19.12
C ALA A 56 5.34 17.73 -19.64
N GLU A 57 5.60 17.02 -20.74
CA GLU A 57 4.64 16.06 -21.33
C GLU A 57 4.26 14.94 -20.35
N THR A 58 5.22 14.48 -19.54
CA THR A 58 4.97 13.42 -18.55
C THR A 58 4.13 13.92 -17.38
N LEU A 59 4.41 15.13 -16.88
CA LEU A 59 3.64 15.75 -15.80
C LEU A 59 2.23 16.14 -16.24
N GLU A 60 2.06 16.61 -17.47
CA GLU A 60 0.73 16.88 -18.05
C GLU A 60 -0.13 15.61 -18.10
N ARG A 61 0.45 14.46 -18.49
CA ARG A 61 -0.25 13.15 -18.45
C ARG A 61 -0.66 12.74 -17.03
N LEU A 62 0.05 13.21 -16.02
CA LEU A 62 -0.21 12.98 -14.59
C LEU A 62 -1.15 14.03 -13.97
N GLY A 63 -1.71 14.92 -14.80
CA GLY A 63 -2.71 15.91 -14.39
C GLY A 63 -2.15 17.20 -13.80
N PHE A 64 -0.88 17.53 -14.03
CA PHE A 64 -0.33 18.84 -13.65
C PHE A 64 -0.69 19.93 -14.67
N ASP A 65 -1.05 21.13 -14.21
CA ASP A 65 -0.98 22.38 -15.00
C ASP A 65 0.48 22.82 -15.10
N VAL A 66 1.10 22.54 -16.25
CA VAL A 66 2.53 22.77 -16.48
C VAL A 66 2.77 24.12 -17.15
N THR A 67 3.65 24.91 -16.56
CA THR A 67 4.29 26.06 -17.21
C THR A 67 5.69 25.65 -17.65
N LEU A 68 5.89 25.46 -18.95
CA LEU A 68 7.20 25.15 -19.55
C LEU A 68 7.91 26.44 -20.00
N ALA A 69 9.18 26.58 -19.67
CA ALA A 69 10.08 27.60 -20.23
C ALA A 69 11.37 26.94 -20.73
N VAL A 70 11.73 27.17 -21.98
CA VAL A 70 12.94 26.62 -22.59
C VAL A 70 13.83 27.77 -23.06
N ASP A 71 15.12 27.66 -22.78
CA ASP A 71 16.13 28.69 -23.10
C ASP A 71 15.73 30.07 -22.56
N ALA A 72 15.35 30.09 -21.28
CA ALA A 72 14.76 31.28 -20.66
C ALA A 72 15.85 32.26 -20.19
N PRO A 73 15.78 33.55 -20.57
CA PRO A 73 16.64 34.59 -20.01
C PRO A 73 16.25 34.89 -18.56
N GLN A 74 17.13 35.60 -17.83
CA GLN A 74 16.98 35.80 -16.39
C GLN A 74 15.63 36.40 -15.99
N LEU A 75 15.21 37.44 -16.72
CA LEU A 75 13.95 38.13 -16.44
C LEU A 75 12.74 37.22 -16.65
N GLU A 76 12.79 36.32 -17.62
CA GLU A 76 11.74 35.37 -17.89
C GLU A 76 11.67 34.31 -16.77
N MET A 77 12.81 33.74 -16.36
CA MET A 77 12.88 32.81 -15.24
C MET A 77 12.30 33.43 -13.97
N LYS A 78 12.76 34.63 -13.59
CA LYS A 78 12.27 35.36 -12.40
C LYS A 78 10.76 35.59 -12.48
N ARG A 79 10.23 35.98 -13.64
CA ARG A 79 8.78 36.16 -13.85
C ARG A 79 8.01 34.85 -13.79
N ALA A 80 8.54 33.76 -14.35
CA ALA A 80 7.92 32.45 -14.33
C ALA A 80 7.82 31.92 -12.89
N ILE A 81 8.91 31.99 -12.12
CA ILE A 81 8.96 31.61 -10.70
C ILE A 81 7.96 32.45 -9.88
N ALA A 82 7.91 33.77 -10.09
CA ALA A 82 6.97 34.63 -9.38
C ALA A 82 5.51 34.35 -9.75
N ARG A 83 5.21 34.03 -11.03
CA ARG A 83 3.87 33.62 -11.47
C ARG A 83 3.48 32.26 -10.88
N PHE A 84 4.39 31.30 -10.88
CA PHE A 84 4.19 29.98 -10.31
C PHE A 84 3.86 30.07 -8.81
N GLY A 85 4.65 30.81 -8.03
CA GLY A 85 4.35 31.03 -6.61
C GLY A 85 3.00 31.73 -6.36
N ARG A 86 2.58 32.66 -7.23
CA ARG A 86 1.24 33.28 -7.14
C ARG A 86 0.12 32.29 -7.46
N LYS A 87 0.27 31.47 -8.51
CA LYS A 87 -0.69 30.41 -8.86
C LYS A 87 -0.82 29.43 -7.70
N LEU A 88 0.30 28.97 -7.15
CA LEU A 88 0.31 28.01 -6.04
C LEU A 88 -0.37 28.56 -4.78
N ARG A 89 -0.10 29.81 -4.41
CA ARG A 89 -0.85 30.51 -3.33
C ARG A 89 -2.35 30.60 -3.58
N GLY A 90 -2.75 30.73 -4.85
CA GLY A 90 -4.16 30.82 -5.25
C GLY A 90 -4.87 29.46 -5.29
N ALA A 91 -4.14 28.36 -5.43
CA ALA A 91 -4.67 27.00 -5.52
C ALA A 91 -5.11 26.42 -4.17
N GLY A 92 -4.65 27.00 -3.05
CA GLY A 92 -5.07 26.62 -1.70
C GLY A 92 -4.10 25.64 -1.01
N GLU A 93 -4.46 25.27 0.22
CA GLU A 93 -3.59 24.51 1.12
C GLU A 93 -3.41 23.04 0.68
N ASP A 94 -4.34 22.48 -0.09
CA ASP A 94 -4.25 21.08 -0.54
C ASP A 94 -3.41 20.87 -1.81
N ALA A 95 -2.96 21.96 -2.44
CA ALA A 95 -2.29 21.92 -3.74
C ALA A 95 -0.89 21.29 -3.69
N THR A 96 -0.48 20.72 -4.82
CA THR A 96 0.90 20.26 -5.04
C THR A 96 1.61 21.19 -6.01
N GLY A 97 2.78 21.69 -5.59
CA GLY A 97 3.69 22.46 -6.43
C GLY A 97 4.91 21.63 -6.82
N LEU A 98 5.24 21.58 -8.11
CA LEU A 98 6.46 20.96 -8.61
C LEU A 98 7.32 21.98 -9.36
N PHE A 99 8.60 22.06 -9.02
CA PHE A 99 9.58 22.79 -9.79
C PHE A 99 10.62 21.82 -10.35
N TYR A 100 10.86 21.88 -11.65
CA TYR A 100 11.90 21.14 -12.33
C TYR A 100 12.82 22.11 -13.08
N TYR A 101 14.13 21.94 -12.91
CA TYR A 101 15.12 22.68 -13.68
C TYR A 101 16.18 21.75 -14.26
N ALA A 102 16.43 21.88 -15.56
CA ALA A 102 17.57 21.30 -16.24
C ALA A 102 18.45 22.39 -16.85
N GLY A 103 19.77 22.28 -16.68
CA GLY A 103 20.73 23.23 -17.25
C GLY A 103 21.98 23.42 -16.39
N HIS A 104 22.73 24.49 -16.66
CA HIS A 104 23.85 24.86 -15.81
C HIS A 104 23.37 25.37 -14.44
N GLY A 105 23.99 24.84 -13.40
CA GLY A 105 23.86 25.31 -12.02
C GLY A 105 25.25 25.45 -11.44
N VAL A 106 25.46 26.49 -10.64
CA VAL A 106 26.71 26.74 -9.94
C VAL A 106 26.44 27.02 -8.47
N GLN A 107 27.43 26.77 -7.65
CA GLN A 107 27.40 27.16 -6.24
C GLN A 107 28.44 28.24 -5.94
N SER A 108 28.11 29.10 -5.00
CA SER A 108 29.05 30.06 -4.41
C SER A 108 28.63 30.35 -2.97
N PHE A 109 29.58 30.29 -2.03
CA PHE A 109 29.36 30.47 -0.59
C PHE A 109 28.18 29.66 -0.03
N GLY A 110 28.02 28.41 -0.48
CA GLY A 110 26.95 27.50 -0.06
C GLY A 110 25.55 27.82 -0.61
N SER A 111 25.43 28.76 -1.54
CA SER A 111 24.19 29.09 -2.24
C SER A 111 24.20 28.57 -3.67
N ASN A 112 23.06 28.09 -4.15
CA ASN A 112 22.92 27.51 -5.48
C ASN A 112 22.28 28.51 -6.43
N TYR A 113 22.82 28.61 -7.64
CA TYR A 113 22.35 29.52 -8.67
C TYR A 113 22.04 28.75 -9.95
N LEU A 114 20.84 28.96 -10.46
CA LEU A 114 20.37 28.48 -11.75
C LEU A 114 20.75 29.49 -12.82
N LEU A 115 21.48 29.07 -13.85
CA LEU A 115 21.99 29.98 -14.87
C LEU A 115 20.98 30.18 -16.01
N PRO A 116 20.57 31.44 -16.29
CA PRO A 116 19.79 31.75 -17.48
C PRO A 116 20.64 31.69 -18.75
N VAL A 117 20.00 31.58 -19.92
CA VAL A 117 20.76 31.49 -21.20
C VAL A 117 21.50 32.77 -21.58
N ASP A 118 21.05 33.91 -21.07
CA ASP A 118 21.66 35.23 -21.25
C ASP A 118 22.63 35.60 -20.12
N VAL A 119 23.01 34.63 -19.26
CA VAL A 119 24.00 34.86 -18.21
C VAL A 119 25.28 35.43 -18.80
N ALA A 120 25.89 36.40 -18.14
CA ALA A 120 27.23 36.88 -18.43
C ALA A 120 27.87 37.29 -17.12
N LEU A 121 28.91 36.57 -16.69
CA LEU A 121 29.63 36.82 -15.44
C LEU A 121 31.05 37.27 -15.77
N ALA A 122 31.50 38.35 -15.12
CA ALA A 122 32.92 38.72 -15.09
C ALA A 122 33.61 38.13 -13.85
N ASP A 123 32.91 38.12 -12.71
CA ASP A 123 33.39 37.53 -11.46
C ASP A 123 32.25 36.93 -10.61
N ALA A 124 32.60 36.31 -9.48
CA ALA A 124 31.65 35.63 -8.59
C ALA A 124 30.59 36.56 -7.99
N ALA A 125 30.90 37.85 -7.80
CA ALA A 125 29.98 38.82 -7.21
C ALA A 125 28.84 39.19 -8.17
N ASP A 126 28.94 38.88 -9.46
CA ASP A 126 27.87 39.09 -10.43
C ASP A 126 26.74 38.06 -10.31
N LEU A 127 26.94 36.95 -9.59
CA LEU A 127 25.99 35.82 -9.57
C LEU A 127 24.60 36.19 -9.08
N ASP A 128 24.49 36.94 -7.98
CA ASP A 128 23.20 37.33 -7.43
C ASP A 128 22.43 38.32 -8.33
N LEU A 129 23.17 39.12 -9.10
CA LEU A 129 22.64 40.07 -10.07
C LEU A 129 22.23 39.41 -11.38
N MET A 130 22.99 38.42 -11.87
CA MET A 130 22.88 37.86 -13.22
C MET A 130 22.27 36.45 -13.29
N ALA A 131 22.32 35.67 -12.21
CA ALA A 131 21.70 34.34 -12.14
C ALA A 131 20.39 34.35 -11.34
N VAL A 132 19.81 33.17 -11.09
CA VAL A 132 18.62 33.00 -10.25
C VAL A 132 18.95 32.07 -9.09
N GLU A 133 18.90 32.59 -7.86
CA GLU A 133 19.11 31.81 -6.65
C GLU A 133 18.05 30.70 -6.52
N ALA A 134 18.45 29.43 -6.40
CA ALA A 134 17.53 28.29 -6.30
C ALA A 134 16.65 28.36 -5.05
N GLN A 135 17.20 28.91 -3.95
CA GLN A 135 16.46 29.16 -2.71
C GLN A 135 15.30 30.16 -2.92
N SER A 136 15.35 31.03 -3.93
CA SER A 136 14.22 31.90 -4.26
C SER A 136 12.98 31.11 -4.71
N VAL A 137 13.17 29.97 -5.37
CA VAL A 137 12.10 29.03 -5.75
C VAL A 137 11.50 28.40 -4.50
N LEU A 138 12.35 27.88 -3.61
CA LEU A 138 11.91 27.32 -2.32
C LEU A 138 11.11 28.34 -1.49
N ARG A 139 11.55 29.61 -1.46
CA ARG A 139 10.81 30.69 -0.77
C ARG A 139 9.45 30.95 -1.41
N GLN A 140 9.35 30.95 -2.74
CA GLN A 140 8.06 31.11 -3.42
C GLN A 140 7.11 29.94 -3.11
N MET A 141 7.60 28.71 -3.16
CA MET A 141 6.81 27.50 -2.87
C MET A 141 6.38 27.44 -1.40
N ALA A 142 7.31 27.65 -0.46
CA ALA A 142 7.00 27.65 0.97
C ALA A 142 5.99 28.75 1.37
N SER A 143 6.01 29.90 0.70
CA SER A 143 5.03 30.96 0.94
C SER A 143 3.60 30.57 0.57
N ALA A 144 3.42 29.50 -0.23
CA ALA A 144 2.11 29.00 -0.61
C ALA A 144 1.41 28.21 0.50
N ARG A 145 2.17 27.67 1.47
CA ARG A 145 1.63 26.83 2.56
C ARG A 145 0.74 25.70 2.05
N ASN A 146 1.04 25.22 0.86
CA ASN A 146 0.37 24.11 0.24
C ASN A 146 0.95 22.79 0.78
N ARG A 147 0.20 21.71 0.59
CA ARG A 147 0.44 20.41 1.23
C ARG A 147 1.78 19.81 0.84
N THR A 148 2.14 19.91 -0.44
CA THR A 148 3.32 19.23 -1.00
C THR A 148 4.07 20.14 -1.96
N ASN A 149 5.37 20.28 -1.74
CA ASN A 149 6.30 20.94 -2.64
C ASN A 149 7.37 19.94 -3.11
N ILE A 150 7.59 19.85 -4.42
CA ILE A 150 8.60 18.96 -5.02
C ILE A 150 9.54 19.84 -5.84
N VAL A 151 10.83 19.79 -5.54
CA VAL A 151 11.87 20.54 -6.25
C VAL A 151 12.89 19.57 -6.80
N ILE A 152 13.10 19.60 -8.11
CA ILE A 152 13.97 18.67 -8.83
C ILE A 152 14.99 19.46 -9.63
N LEU A 153 16.27 19.26 -9.34
CA LEU A 153 17.39 19.95 -9.97
C LEU A 153 18.24 18.96 -10.77
N ASP A 154 18.04 18.93 -12.09
CA ASP A 154 18.91 18.28 -13.07
C ASP A 154 19.98 19.26 -13.58
N ALA A 155 20.78 19.74 -12.63
CA ALA A 155 21.86 20.69 -12.87
C ALA A 155 23.20 20.10 -12.43
N CYS A 156 24.27 20.88 -12.60
CA CYS A 156 25.65 20.52 -12.26
C CYS A 156 26.36 19.61 -13.26
N ARG A 157 26.18 19.84 -14.56
CA ARG A 157 26.90 19.07 -15.59
C ARG A 157 28.33 19.56 -15.73
N ASN A 158 28.54 20.78 -16.21
CA ASN A 158 29.88 21.38 -16.25
C ASN A 158 29.82 22.80 -15.68
N ASN A 159 30.52 23.09 -14.59
CA ASN A 159 30.64 24.50 -14.15
C ASN A 159 31.47 25.28 -15.19
N PRO A 160 30.87 26.23 -15.94
CA PRO A 160 31.56 26.93 -17.02
C PRO A 160 32.49 28.04 -16.49
N PHE A 161 32.42 28.35 -15.20
CA PHE A 161 33.16 29.43 -14.55
C PHE A 161 34.26 28.92 -13.61
N LYS A 162 34.73 27.67 -13.78
CA LYS A 162 35.82 27.10 -12.95
C LYS A 162 37.11 27.94 -12.92
N ALA A 163 37.35 28.76 -13.94
CA ALA A 163 38.50 29.66 -14.03
C ALA A 163 38.32 30.96 -13.22
N VAL A 164 37.11 31.27 -12.78
CA VAL A 164 36.79 32.44 -11.95
C VAL A 164 37.01 32.04 -10.48
N ALA A 165 37.75 32.88 -9.75
CA ALA A 165 37.96 32.69 -8.32
C ALA A 165 36.60 32.64 -7.59
N ASP A 166 36.49 31.80 -6.56
CA ASP A 166 35.27 31.58 -5.77
C ASP A 166 34.08 30.94 -6.52
N LEU A 167 34.27 30.53 -7.78
CA LEU A 167 33.34 29.72 -8.58
C LEU A 167 33.96 28.40 -9.07
N ASN A 168 34.99 27.90 -8.39
CA ASN A 168 35.72 26.70 -8.77
C ASN A 168 35.12 25.40 -8.24
N GLU A 169 34.10 25.49 -7.38
CA GLU A 169 33.41 24.33 -6.83
C GLU A 169 32.62 23.58 -7.93
N SER A 170 32.63 22.25 -7.85
CA SER A 170 31.79 21.40 -8.69
C SER A 170 30.52 21.04 -7.95
N GLY A 171 29.48 20.66 -8.69
CA GLY A 171 28.20 20.30 -8.07
C GLY A 171 27.41 21.47 -7.51
N LEU A 172 26.30 21.10 -6.86
CA LEU A 172 25.40 22.00 -6.14
C LEU A 172 25.62 21.76 -4.64
N ALA A 173 25.46 22.83 -3.86
CA ALA A 173 25.38 22.74 -2.41
C ALA A 173 24.10 22.00 -1.99
N GLU A 174 24.16 21.33 -0.84
CA GLU A 174 22.95 20.86 -0.19
C GLU A 174 22.10 22.06 0.29
N MET A 175 20.81 22.06 -0.02
CA MET A 175 19.88 23.09 0.44
C MET A 175 18.97 22.57 1.54
N LYS A 176 18.74 23.41 2.55
CA LYS A 176 17.75 23.12 3.59
C LYS A 176 16.35 23.44 3.07
N ALA A 177 15.55 22.40 2.81
CA ALA A 177 14.18 22.54 2.36
C ALA A 177 13.23 22.86 3.54
N PRO A 178 12.23 23.75 3.38
CA PRO A 178 11.17 23.97 4.37
C PRO A 178 10.26 22.74 4.51
N THR A 179 9.64 22.56 5.68
CA THR A 179 8.65 21.49 5.94
C THR A 179 7.60 21.39 4.83
N GLY A 180 7.24 20.17 4.43
CA GLY A 180 6.35 19.92 3.30
C GLY A 180 7.05 19.96 1.95
N THR A 181 8.39 19.89 1.92
CA THR A 181 9.16 19.89 0.66
C THR A 181 9.98 18.61 0.49
N PHE A 182 9.89 18.03 -0.70
CA PHE A 182 10.79 17.01 -1.24
C PHE A 182 11.76 17.68 -2.21
N LEU A 183 13.06 17.52 -1.99
CA LEU A 183 14.11 18.11 -2.80
C LEU A 183 14.98 17.00 -3.39
N ALA A 184 15.15 17.00 -4.71
CA ALA A 184 15.96 16.02 -5.43
C ALA A 184 16.97 16.69 -6.35
N TYR A 185 18.12 16.04 -6.46
CA TYR A 185 19.25 16.40 -7.29
C TYR A 185 19.58 15.23 -8.22
N ALA A 186 19.94 15.55 -9.47
CA ALA A 186 20.35 14.52 -10.43
C ALA A 186 21.63 13.78 -10.03
N THR A 187 22.45 14.37 -9.16
CA THR A 187 23.68 13.79 -8.63
C THR A 187 23.88 14.20 -7.17
N ALA A 188 24.85 13.60 -6.48
CA ALA A 188 25.15 13.91 -5.08
C ALA A 188 25.66 15.36 -4.93
N PRO A 189 25.40 16.03 -3.79
CA PRO A 189 25.97 17.36 -3.55
C PRO A 189 27.49 17.37 -3.74
N GLY A 190 28.01 18.39 -4.45
CA GLY A 190 29.42 18.47 -4.83
C GLY A 190 29.85 17.66 -6.07
N GLU A 191 29.01 16.72 -6.54
CA GLU A 191 29.28 15.89 -7.71
C GLU A 191 28.64 16.46 -8.98
N VAL A 192 29.01 15.88 -10.13
CA VAL A 192 28.54 16.28 -11.46
C VAL A 192 27.48 15.33 -12.00
N ALA A 193 26.48 15.86 -12.71
CA ALA A 193 25.49 15.08 -13.44
C ALA A 193 25.97 14.83 -14.87
N LEU A 194 25.72 13.65 -15.41
CA LEU A 194 26.11 13.29 -16.77
C LEU A 194 25.07 13.75 -17.78
N ASP A 195 25.54 14.15 -18.96
CA ASP A 195 24.65 14.37 -20.10
C ASP A 195 24.05 13.05 -20.61
N GLY A 196 24.80 11.94 -20.53
CA GLY A 196 24.40 10.65 -21.10
C GLY A 196 24.69 10.54 -22.59
N GLU A 197 24.55 9.32 -23.13
CA GLU A 197 24.79 9.03 -24.56
C GLU A 197 23.50 9.08 -25.40
N GLY A 198 22.34 9.20 -24.74
CA GLY A 198 21.01 9.20 -25.35
C GLY A 198 20.46 10.60 -25.68
N GLY A 199 19.18 10.64 -26.04
CA GLY A 199 18.48 11.89 -26.35
C GLY A 199 18.15 12.75 -25.11
N ASN A 200 18.10 12.16 -23.92
CA ASN A 200 17.84 12.86 -22.66
C ASN A 200 18.91 12.47 -21.63
N SER A 201 18.98 13.20 -20.52
CA SER A 201 19.86 12.83 -19.41
C SER A 201 19.44 11.51 -18.77
N PRO A 202 20.40 10.70 -18.25
CA PRO A 202 20.08 9.45 -17.56
C PRO A 202 19.09 9.66 -16.40
N PHE A 203 19.25 10.77 -15.68
CA PHE A 203 18.37 11.14 -14.57
C PHE A 203 16.96 11.45 -15.04
N THR A 204 16.81 12.30 -16.05
CA THR A 204 15.48 12.71 -16.54
C THR A 204 14.77 11.57 -17.25
N GLU A 205 15.48 10.76 -18.02
CA GLU A 205 14.93 9.56 -18.65
C GLU A 205 14.44 8.54 -17.61
N ALA A 206 15.22 8.29 -16.56
CA ALA A 206 14.80 7.45 -15.46
C ALA A 206 13.58 8.06 -14.74
N LEU A 207 13.64 9.33 -14.37
CA LEU A 207 12.56 10.01 -13.65
C LEU A 207 11.24 9.98 -14.42
N ALA A 208 11.24 10.35 -15.70
CA ALA A 208 10.05 10.38 -16.54
C ALA A 208 9.36 9.00 -16.66
N ARG A 209 10.14 7.91 -16.55
CA ARG A 209 9.59 6.55 -16.51
C ARG A 209 9.03 6.20 -15.14
N GLU A 210 9.79 6.44 -14.07
CA GLU A 210 9.41 5.98 -12.73
C GLU A 210 8.23 6.77 -12.13
N ILE A 211 8.04 8.06 -12.48
CA ILE A 211 6.89 8.85 -11.98
C ILE A 211 5.54 8.38 -12.56
N LEU A 212 5.56 7.56 -13.61
CA LEU A 212 4.35 6.98 -14.20
C LEU A 212 3.88 5.73 -13.46
N VAL A 213 4.68 5.17 -12.54
CA VAL A 213 4.33 3.96 -11.80
C VAL A 213 3.15 4.26 -10.85
N PRO A 214 1.97 3.66 -11.05
CA PRO A 214 0.79 3.94 -10.25
C PRO A 214 1.00 3.58 -8.77
N GLY A 215 0.57 4.48 -7.89
CA GLY A 215 0.56 4.26 -6.44
C GLY A 215 1.94 4.27 -5.77
N ALA A 216 3.02 4.49 -6.51
CA ALA A 216 4.36 4.53 -5.94
C ALA A 216 4.57 5.82 -5.12
N PRO A 217 4.95 5.73 -3.82
CA PRO A 217 5.35 6.88 -3.03
C PRO A 217 6.57 7.58 -3.63
N VAL A 218 6.66 8.90 -3.50
CA VAL A 218 7.77 9.69 -4.06
C VAL A 218 9.15 9.19 -3.63
N GLU A 219 9.32 8.80 -2.36
CA GLU A 219 10.58 8.23 -1.85
C GLU A 219 10.95 6.94 -2.60
N GLN A 220 9.97 6.09 -2.88
CA GLN A 220 10.18 4.86 -3.62
C GLN A 220 10.48 5.15 -5.10
N VAL A 221 9.80 6.12 -5.72
CA VAL A 221 10.10 6.57 -7.08
C VAL A 221 11.55 7.02 -7.19
N PHE A 222 12.01 7.91 -6.32
CA PHE A 222 13.38 8.43 -6.37
C PHE A 222 14.44 7.38 -6.00
N LYS A 223 14.10 6.39 -5.17
CA LYS A 223 14.95 5.21 -4.97
C LYS A 223 15.12 4.40 -6.26
N GLN A 224 14.07 4.22 -7.06
CA GLN A 224 14.16 3.52 -8.36
C GLN A 224 14.92 4.36 -9.39
N VAL A 225 14.70 5.67 -9.44
CA VAL A 225 15.49 6.59 -10.26
C VAL A 225 16.98 6.45 -9.92
N ARG A 226 17.34 6.46 -8.63
CA ARG A 226 18.72 6.29 -8.19
C ARG A 226 19.33 4.97 -8.68
N ARG A 227 18.60 3.86 -8.59
CA ARG A 227 19.05 2.55 -9.12
C ARG A 227 19.28 2.60 -10.62
N ALA A 228 18.33 3.13 -11.38
CA ALA A 228 18.43 3.20 -12.84
C ALA A 228 19.60 4.08 -13.29
N VAL A 229 19.81 5.23 -12.64
CA VAL A 229 20.93 6.13 -12.99
C VAL A 229 22.28 5.52 -12.62
N LEU A 230 22.40 4.85 -11.47
CA LEU A 230 23.62 4.13 -11.09
C LEU A 230 23.98 3.05 -12.12
N GLU A 231 22.98 2.29 -12.59
CA GLU A 231 23.18 1.26 -13.60
C GLU A 231 23.60 1.87 -14.95
N GLN A 232 22.87 2.88 -15.43
CA GLN A 232 23.15 3.53 -16.72
C GLN A 232 24.49 4.28 -16.74
N SER A 233 24.89 4.86 -15.62
CA SER A 233 26.16 5.60 -15.50
C SER A 233 27.37 4.72 -15.13
N GLY A 234 27.17 3.41 -14.94
CA GLY A 234 28.22 2.52 -14.43
C GLY A 234 28.75 2.93 -13.06
N GLY A 235 27.91 3.57 -12.23
CA GLY A 235 28.26 4.12 -10.92
C GLY A 235 28.84 5.54 -10.94
N GLY A 236 28.95 6.18 -12.11
CA GLY A 236 29.51 7.53 -12.26
C GLY A 236 28.58 8.67 -11.83
N GLN A 237 27.30 8.41 -11.59
CA GLN A 237 26.33 9.39 -11.14
C GLN A 237 25.38 8.77 -10.10
N THR A 238 25.21 9.44 -8.96
CA THR A 238 24.33 9.00 -7.88
C THR A 238 23.30 10.08 -7.56
N PRO A 239 22.04 9.95 -7.99
CA PRO A 239 20.98 10.88 -7.59
C PRO A 239 20.80 10.96 -6.08
N TRP A 240 20.48 12.15 -5.59
CA TRP A 240 20.35 12.44 -4.17
C TRP A 240 19.03 13.15 -3.87
N ASP A 241 18.42 12.84 -2.74
CA ASP A 241 17.18 13.47 -2.31
C ASP A 241 17.14 13.68 -0.80
N THR A 242 16.39 14.70 -0.39
CA THR A 242 16.05 14.99 1.00
C THR A 242 14.56 15.28 1.09
N SER A 243 13.90 14.72 2.10
CA SER A 243 12.46 14.86 2.29
C SER A 243 12.14 15.48 3.65
N SER A 244 11.23 16.44 3.64
CA SER A 244 10.55 16.96 4.81
C SER A 244 9.03 16.90 4.64
N LEU A 245 8.57 16.04 3.72
CA LEU A 245 7.14 15.79 3.51
C LEU A 245 6.51 15.26 4.78
N VAL A 246 5.29 15.71 5.05
CA VAL A 246 4.48 15.30 6.21
C VAL A 246 3.31 14.40 5.80
N SER A 247 3.01 14.34 4.51
CA SER A 247 1.95 13.51 3.93
C SER A 247 2.50 12.73 2.75
N ASP A 248 1.98 11.53 2.56
CA ASP A 248 2.31 10.71 1.39
C ASP A 248 1.94 11.44 0.09
N PHE A 249 2.82 11.35 -0.90
CA PHE A 249 2.59 11.84 -2.24
C PHE A 249 2.87 10.74 -3.26
N THR A 250 1.96 10.61 -4.23
CA THR A 250 2.11 9.74 -5.39
C THR A 250 1.88 10.55 -6.66
N PHE A 251 2.75 10.35 -7.65
CA PHE A 251 2.65 11.02 -8.95
C PHE A 251 1.45 10.49 -9.74
N ALA A 252 1.43 9.18 -9.99
CA ALA A 252 0.28 8.50 -10.56
C ALA A 252 -0.55 7.90 -9.42
N ALA A 253 -1.85 8.21 -9.40
CA ALA A 253 -2.77 7.56 -8.47
C ALA A 253 -2.73 6.05 -8.68
N ALA A 254 -2.77 5.26 -7.60
CA ALA A 254 -2.93 3.82 -7.72
C ALA A 254 -4.19 3.53 -8.53
N GLU A 255 -4.11 2.64 -9.52
CA GLU A 255 -5.34 2.05 -10.03
C GLU A 255 -6.05 1.42 -8.83
N PRO A 256 -7.37 1.58 -8.70
CA PRO A 256 -8.09 0.83 -7.69
C PRO A 256 -7.75 -0.64 -7.95
N GLU A 257 -6.98 -1.24 -7.04
CA GLU A 257 -6.73 -2.68 -7.09
C GLU A 257 -8.10 -3.31 -7.31
N ALA A 258 -8.19 -4.20 -8.30
CA ALA A 258 -9.36 -5.05 -8.43
C ALA A 258 -9.37 -5.93 -7.18
N VAL A 259 -9.89 -5.39 -6.08
CA VAL A 259 -10.09 -6.09 -4.83
C VAL A 259 -11.10 -7.15 -5.21
N MET A 260 -10.61 -8.39 -5.40
CA MET A 260 -11.47 -9.53 -5.62
C MET A 260 -12.55 -9.46 -4.55
N SER A 261 -13.80 -9.38 -4.98
CA SER A 261 -14.91 -9.37 -4.05
C SER A 261 -14.80 -10.58 -3.13
N ALA A 262 -15.34 -10.50 -1.92
CA ALA A 262 -15.30 -11.65 -0.99
C ALA A 262 -15.83 -12.95 -1.64
N VAL A 263 -16.78 -12.81 -2.57
CA VAL A 263 -17.33 -13.90 -3.38
C VAL A 263 -16.30 -14.48 -4.36
N GLU A 264 -15.50 -13.63 -5.03
CA GLU A 264 -14.45 -14.10 -5.94
C GLU A 264 -13.27 -14.76 -5.20
N VAL A 265 -12.92 -14.27 -4.00
CA VAL A 265 -11.90 -14.91 -3.15
C VAL A 265 -12.37 -16.28 -2.68
N GLU A 266 -13.61 -16.36 -2.21
CA GLU A 266 -14.24 -17.62 -1.80
C GLU A 266 -14.34 -18.61 -2.97
N GLU A 267 -14.80 -18.17 -4.15
CA GLU A 267 -14.84 -18.97 -5.36
C GLU A 267 -13.46 -19.53 -5.71
N ALA A 268 -12.40 -18.71 -5.67
CA ALA A 268 -11.04 -19.13 -5.98
C ALA A 268 -10.45 -20.12 -4.97
N GLN A 269 -10.85 -20.04 -3.70
CA GLN A 269 -10.42 -21.00 -2.66
C GLN A 269 -11.14 -22.34 -2.81
N ILE A 270 -12.45 -22.32 -3.04
CA ILE A 270 -13.24 -23.53 -3.26
C ILE A 270 -12.83 -24.20 -4.57
N TRP A 271 -12.59 -23.44 -5.63
CA TRP A 271 -12.14 -24.01 -6.90
C TRP A 271 -10.80 -24.73 -6.76
N ARG A 272 -9.85 -24.18 -6.00
CA ARG A 272 -8.56 -24.83 -5.75
C ARG A 272 -8.71 -26.21 -5.09
N SER A 273 -9.58 -26.33 -4.09
CA SER A 273 -9.80 -27.62 -3.41
C SER A 273 -10.57 -28.62 -4.29
N VAL A 274 -11.59 -28.16 -5.01
CA VAL A 274 -12.40 -28.97 -5.93
C VAL A 274 -11.58 -29.46 -7.13
N LYS A 275 -10.75 -28.60 -7.71
CA LYS A 275 -9.85 -28.97 -8.81
C LYS A 275 -8.82 -30.03 -8.36
N ALA A 276 -8.29 -29.89 -7.15
CA ALA A 276 -7.32 -30.83 -6.60
C ALA A 276 -7.92 -32.20 -6.26
N SER A 277 -9.20 -32.25 -5.86
CA SER A 277 -9.87 -33.53 -5.56
C SER A 277 -10.13 -34.38 -6.79
N ARG A 278 -10.26 -33.75 -7.97
CA ARG A 278 -10.67 -34.40 -9.24
C ARG A 278 -11.91 -35.28 -9.08
N ASP A 279 -12.79 -34.95 -8.14
CA ASP A 279 -14.02 -35.68 -7.86
C ASP A 279 -15.17 -35.06 -8.66
N ALA A 280 -15.81 -35.86 -9.53
CA ALA A 280 -16.87 -35.40 -10.42
C ALA A 280 -18.06 -34.80 -9.65
N MET A 281 -18.40 -35.33 -8.46
CA MET A 281 -19.47 -34.79 -7.63
C MET A 281 -19.11 -33.43 -7.04
N GLN A 282 -17.88 -33.26 -6.56
CA GLN A 282 -17.40 -31.97 -6.04
C GLN A 282 -17.36 -30.90 -7.13
N ILE A 283 -16.98 -31.27 -8.36
CA ILE A 283 -16.97 -30.35 -9.50
C ILE A 283 -18.41 -29.97 -9.92
N MET A 284 -19.35 -30.91 -9.89
CA MET A 284 -20.78 -30.61 -10.12
C MET A 284 -21.36 -29.69 -9.03
N LEU A 285 -21.00 -29.90 -7.76
CA LEU A 285 -21.42 -29.04 -6.65
C LEU A 285 -20.84 -27.63 -6.78
N PHE A 286 -19.57 -27.51 -7.18
CA PHE A 286 -18.94 -26.23 -7.49
C PHE A 286 -19.68 -25.49 -8.61
N LEU A 287 -19.98 -26.17 -9.73
CA LEU A 287 -20.73 -25.59 -10.84
C LEU A 287 -22.18 -25.21 -10.50
N ARG A 288 -22.78 -25.86 -9.49
CA ARG A 288 -24.10 -25.46 -8.97
C ARG A 288 -24.05 -24.15 -8.19
N GLY A 289 -23.00 -23.93 -7.40
CA GLY A 289 -22.80 -22.69 -6.63
C GLY A 289 -22.25 -21.52 -7.47
N TYR A 290 -21.36 -21.84 -8.42
CA TYR A 290 -20.57 -20.87 -9.18
C TYR A 290 -20.72 -21.02 -10.69
N GLY A 291 -21.91 -21.38 -11.17
CA GLY A 291 -22.16 -21.69 -12.59
C GLY A 291 -21.93 -20.55 -13.58
N SER A 292 -21.88 -19.29 -13.12
CA SER A 292 -21.47 -18.13 -13.92
C SER A 292 -20.20 -17.46 -13.38
N GLY A 293 -19.51 -18.13 -12.47
CA GLY A 293 -18.29 -17.65 -11.82
C GLY A 293 -17.07 -17.72 -12.74
N LYS A 294 -15.98 -17.10 -12.29
CA LYS A 294 -14.72 -16.99 -13.03
C LYS A 294 -14.14 -18.35 -13.44
N TYR A 295 -14.40 -19.40 -12.68
CA TYR A 295 -13.84 -20.74 -12.92
C TYR A 295 -14.86 -21.75 -13.51
N ALA A 296 -16.06 -21.30 -13.87
CA ALA A 296 -17.12 -22.17 -14.35
C ALA A 296 -16.74 -22.94 -15.62
N ASP A 297 -16.08 -22.29 -16.57
CA ASP A 297 -15.67 -22.94 -17.83
C ASP A 297 -14.57 -23.98 -17.61
N GLU A 298 -13.62 -23.68 -16.72
CA GLU A 298 -12.57 -24.62 -16.33
C GLU A 298 -13.16 -25.85 -15.61
N ALA A 299 -14.12 -25.65 -14.72
CA ALA A 299 -14.82 -26.72 -14.01
C ALA A 299 -15.65 -27.61 -14.95
N ARG A 300 -16.32 -27.04 -15.95
CA ARG A 300 -17.04 -27.83 -16.98
C ARG A 300 -16.09 -28.69 -17.81
N ALA A 301 -14.95 -28.12 -18.21
CA ALA A 301 -13.95 -28.85 -18.97
C ALA A 301 -13.37 -30.03 -18.16
N LEU A 302 -13.06 -29.80 -16.87
CA LEU A 302 -12.57 -30.85 -15.99
C LEU A 302 -13.61 -31.96 -15.77
N LEU A 303 -14.86 -31.60 -15.51
CA LEU A 303 -15.95 -32.58 -15.35
C LEU A 303 -16.13 -33.43 -16.62
N ALA A 304 -16.12 -32.80 -17.79
CA ALA A 304 -16.24 -33.52 -19.06
C ALA A 304 -15.12 -34.56 -19.23
N SER A 305 -13.87 -34.18 -18.91
CA SER A 305 -12.73 -35.11 -19.00
C SER A 305 -12.83 -36.30 -18.04
N LEU A 306 -13.30 -36.07 -16.80
CA LEU A 306 -13.46 -37.14 -15.80
C LEU A 306 -14.59 -38.10 -16.17
N MET A 307 -15.70 -37.59 -16.70
CA MET A 307 -16.80 -38.44 -17.17
C MET A 307 -16.36 -39.30 -18.36
N GLU A 308 -15.53 -38.76 -19.26
CA GLU A 308 -14.97 -39.51 -20.37
C GLU A 308 -14.01 -40.62 -19.89
N GLU A 309 -13.17 -40.34 -18.88
CA GLU A 309 -12.32 -41.33 -18.22
C GLU A 309 -13.16 -42.48 -17.58
N GLU A 310 -14.26 -42.17 -16.89
CA GLU A 310 -15.17 -43.16 -16.30
C GLU A 310 -15.91 -44.01 -17.34
N LEU A 311 -16.35 -43.40 -18.44
CA LEU A 311 -17.05 -44.08 -19.54
C LEU A 311 -16.14 -45.08 -20.29
N HIS A 312 -14.83 -44.84 -20.34
CA HIS A 312 -13.86 -45.71 -20.99
C HIS A 312 -13.21 -46.73 -20.03
N GLY A 313 -13.47 -46.65 -18.72
CA GLY A 313 -12.80 -47.43 -17.66
C GLY A 313 -13.60 -48.59 -17.02
N GLY A 314 -14.69 -49.04 -17.62
CA GLY A 314 -15.60 -50.01 -17.00
C GLY A 314 -15.13 -51.48 -16.99
N THR A 315 -14.35 -51.91 -15.99
CA THR A 315 -14.46 -53.26 -15.37
C THR A 315 -13.97 -53.27 -13.90
N GLY A 316 -14.90 -53.53 -12.97
CA GLY A 316 -14.66 -54.32 -11.73
C GLY A 316 -14.10 -53.59 -10.50
N ALA A 317 -14.92 -53.46 -9.46
CA ALA A 317 -14.50 -53.07 -8.12
C ALA A 317 -13.58 -54.13 -7.46
N ALA A 318 -12.51 -53.68 -6.79
CA ALA A 318 -11.85 -54.45 -5.73
C ALA A 318 -11.31 -53.51 -4.64
N VAL A 319 -11.71 -53.79 -3.40
CA VAL A 319 -11.10 -53.28 -2.19
C VAL A 319 -9.74 -53.98 -2.00
N ALA A 320 -8.72 -53.20 -1.65
CA ALA A 320 -7.53 -53.52 -0.86
C ALA A 320 -6.17 -53.24 -1.52
N ALA A 321 -5.34 -52.57 -0.71
CA ALA A 321 -3.89 -52.55 -0.67
C ALA A 321 -3.14 -51.76 -1.76
N ALA A 322 -2.44 -50.72 -1.28
CA ALA A 322 -1.24 -50.23 -1.94
C ALA A 322 -0.27 -51.40 -2.21
N PRO A 323 0.43 -51.37 -3.36
CA PRO A 323 1.87 -51.16 -3.24
C PRO A 323 2.47 -50.22 -4.28
N ALA A 324 3.51 -49.53 -3.83
CA ALA A 324 4.73 -49.04 -4.50
C ALA A 324 4.72 -48.72 -6.01
N ALA A 325 5.17 -47.49 -6.30
CA ALA A 325 5.56 -46.96 -7.62
C ALA A 325 6.78 -47.68 -8.25
N PRO A 326 7.03 -47.42 -9.55
CA PRO A 326 8.25 -46.67 -9.92
C PRO A 326 8.00 -45.45 -10.84
N ALA A 327 8.93 -44.49 -10.75
CA ALA A 327 9.00 -43.11 -11.28
C ALA A 327 9.08 -43.00 -12.84
N GLU A 328 8.86 -41.86 -13.52
CA GLU A 328 9.56 -40.54 -13.46
C GLU A 328 8.80 -39.41 -14.23
N PRO A 329 9.18 -38.11 -14.14
CA PRO A 329 9.88 -37.40 -13.07
C PRO A 329 9.04 -36.23 -12.49
N ALA A 330 9.12 -36.06 -11.18
CA ALA A 330 8.53 -34.92 -10.47
C ALA A 330 9.37 -33.64 -10.65
N PRO A 331 8.78 -32.43 -10.53
CA PRO A 331 9.57 -31.29 -10.08
C PRO A 331 10.08 -31.59 -8.66
N ALA A 332 11.37 -31.32 -8.47
CA ALA A 332 12.20 -31.74 -7.35
C ALA A 332 11.64 -31.41 -5.94
N PRO A 333 12.09 -32.12 -4.88
CA PRO A 333 11.74 -31.89 -3.47
C PRO A 333 12.08 -30.48 -2.92
N ALA A 334 12.71 -29.62 -3.73
CA ALA A 334 13.09 -28.27 -3.37
C ALA A 334 11.89 -27.31 -3.20
N ALA A 335 10.79 -27.48 -3.95
CA ALA A 335 9.66 -26.55 -3.89
C ALA A 335 8.84 -26.69 -2.59
N ALA A 336 8.54 -27.93 -2.18
CA ALA A 336 7.83 -28.20 -0.93
C ALA A 336 8.70 -27.90 0.31
N ALA A 337 10.03 -28.12 0.21
CA ALA A 337 10.97 -27.71 1.25
C ALA A 337 11.10 -26.19 1.35
N ALA A 338 11.08 -25.45 0.22
CA ALA A 338 11.11 -24.00 0.21
C ALA A 338 9.84 -23.37 0.83
N ASP A 339 8.67 -23.95 0.60
CA ASP A 339 7.42 -23.49 1.22
C ASP A 339 7.40 -23.77 2.74
N ALA A 340 7.90 -24.92 3.17
CA ALA A 340 8.01 -25.29 4.59
C ALA A 340 9.07 -24.47 5.34
N GLU A 341 10.22 -24.22 4.73
CA GLU A 341 11.28 -23.36 5.27
C GLU A 341 10.77 -21.92 5.44
N THR A 342 10.08 -21.40 4.42
CA THR A 342 9.52 -20.03 4.46
C THR A 342 8.48 -19.89 5.56
N ALA A 343 7.59 -20.87 5.73
CA ALA A 343 6.59 -20.87 6.79
C ALA A 343 7.23 -20.91 8.20
N MET A 344 8.28 -21.73 8.38
CA MET A 344 8.97 -21.84 9.66
C MET A 344 9.78 -20.57 9.99
N PHE A 345 10.38 -19.93 8.99
CA PHE A 345 11.08 -18.66 9.17
C PHE A 345 10.11 -17.51 9.51
N GLN A 346 8.94 -17.45 8.85
CA GLN A 346 7.88 -16.48 9.18
C GLN A 346 7.31 -16.70 10.58
N ALA A 347 7.15 -17.96 11.01
CA ALA A 347 6.75 -18.28 12.37
C ALA A 347 7.80 -17.82 13.40
N ALA A 348 9.10 -17.97 13.09
CA ALA A 348 10.17 -17.46 13.93
C ALA A 348 10.18 -15.93 14.03
N GLN A 349 9.89 -15.22 12.93
CA GLN A 349 9.71 -13.76 12.94
C GLN A 349 8.49 -13.31 13.76
N GLY A 350 7.37 -14.04 13.68
CA GLY A 350 6.16 -13.72 14.44
C GLY A 350 6.31 -13.93 15.95
N ASP A 351 7.11 -14.91 16.36
CA ASP A 351 7.44 -15.16 17.78
C ASP A 351 8.52 -14.20 18.30
N GLY A 352 9.52 -13.87 17.45
CA GLY A 352 10.56 -12.89 17.75
C GLY A 352 11.56 -13.32 18.84
N SER A 353 11.45 -14.53 19.38
CA SER A 353 12.35 -15.02 20.41
C SER A 353 13.61 -15.66 19.83
N LYS A 354 14.71 -15.59 20.60
CA LYS A 354 15.96 -16.26 20.28
C LYS A 354 15.75 -17.77 20.05
N ALA A 355 14.89 -18.39 20.86
CA ALA A 355 14.59 -19.82 20.79
C ALA A 355 13.90 -20.20 19.48
N ALA A 356 13.03 -19.34 18.93
CA ALA A 356 12.37 -19.59 17.66
C ALA A 356 13.34 -19.51 16.46
N TYR A 357 14.27 -18.56 16.47
CA TYR A 357 15.32 -18.47 15.44
C TYR A 357 16.35 -19.61 15.56
N GLU A 358 16.72 -20.02 16.79
CA GLU A 358 17.58 -21.20 17.03
C GLU A 358 16.90 -22.49 16.54
N ALA A 359 15.59 -22.64 16.75
CA ALA A 359 14.81 -23.79 16.26
C ALA A 359 14.74 -23.83 14.72
N TYR A 360 14.60 -22.66 14.07
CA TYR A 360 14.68 -22.54 12.62
C TYR A 360 16.06 -22.96 12.09
N LEU A 361 17.15 -22.48 12.69
CA LEU A 361 18.52 -22.84 12.31
C LEU A 361 18.82 -24.33 12.50
N MET A 362 18.19 -24.97 13.48
CA MET A 362 18.31 -26.42 13.71
C MET A 362 17.59 -27.24 12.62
N ALA A 363 16.45 -26.74 12.12
CA ALA A 363 15.69 -27.38 11.05
C ALA A 363 16.29 -27.12 9.65
N TYR A 364 16.87 -25.93 9.44
CA TYR A 364 17.40 -25.46 8.15
C TYR A 364 18.78 -24.80 8.30
N PRO A 365 19.84 -25.56 8.64
CA PRO A 365 21.18 -25.02 8.90
C PRO A 365 21.84 -24.39 7.67
N GLU A 366 21.50 -24.85 6.47
CA GLU A 366 21.90 -24.25 5.18
C GLU A 366 20.71 -23.65 4.42
N GLY A 367 19.65 -23.29 5.15
CA GLY A 367 18.45 -22.69 4.58
C GLY A 367 18.72 -21.31 3.96
N ARG A 368 17.89 -20.90 3.00
CA ARG A 368 17.82 -19.57 2.40
C ARG A 368 17.83 -18.44 3.43
N PHE A 369 17.24 -18.63 4.61
CA PHE A 369 17.22 -17.62 5.67
C PHE A 369 18.18 -17.89 6.83
N ALA A 370 19.08 -18.87 6.72
CA ALA A 370 20.02 -19.23 7.79
C ALA A 370 20.90 -18.05 8.22
N GLU A 371 21.41 -17.25 7.27
CA GLU A 371 22.24 -16.09 7.59
C GLU A 371 21.45 -15.01 8.37
N MET A 372 20.19 -14.78 7.98
CA MET A 372 19.31 -13.81 8.63
C MET A 372 18.91 -14.26 10.03
N ALA A 373 18.54 -15.54 10.20
CA ALA A 373 18.24 -16.10 11.50
C ALA A 373 19.47 -16.10 12.44
N ALA A 374 20.67 -16.36 11.91
CA ALA A 374 21.90 -16.29 12.69
C ALA A 374 22.23 -14.86 13.12
N ALA A 375 21.99 -13.87 12.26
CA ALA A 375 22.12 -12.46 12.60
C ALA A 375 21.16 -12.06 13.72
N GLU A 376 19.91 -12.55 13.71
CA GLU A 376 18.96 -12.25 14.79
C GLU A 376 19.27 -12.98 16.09
N VAL A 377 19.73 -14.23 16.03
CA VAL A 377 20.23 -14.91 17.22
C VAL A 377 21.42 -14.14 17.83
N ALA A 378 22.31 -13.60 16.99
CA ALA A 378 23.43 -12.78 17.44
C ALA A 378 22.98 -11.44 18.02
N ALA A 379 21.99 -10.77 17.41
CA ALA A 379 21.43 -9.51 17.91
C ALA A 379 20.70 -9.68 19.24
N LEU A 380 19.91 -10.75 19.37
CA LEU A 380 19.20 -11.13 20.59
C LEU A 380 20.16 -11.62 21.69
N ALA A 381 21.32 -12.18 21.32
CA ALA A 381 22.39 -12.55 22.25
C ALA A 381 23.26 -11.36 22.68
N ALA A 382 23.45 -10.36 21.80
CA ALA A 382 24.31 -9.20 22.03
C ALA A 382 23.66 -8.13 22.92
N GLY A 383 22.38 -8.25 23.25
CA GLY A 383 21.72 -7.33 24.19
C GLY A 383 21.69 -5.88 23.69
N ALA A 384 20.88 -5.63 22.65
CA ALA A 384 20.35 -4.33 22.21
C ALA A 384 21.22 -3.41 21.32
N GLY A 385 20.64 -3.04 20.16
CA GLY A 385 20.84 -1.77 19.46
C GLY A 385 19.47 -1.14 19.22
N GLN A 386 19.29 0.13 19.63
CA GLN A 386 18.02 0.78 19.98
C GLN A 386 17.08 1.13 18.80
N ASP A 387 15.77 0.94 19.04
CA ASP A 387 14.68 1.76 18.49
C ASP A 387 13.78 2.19 19.67
N PRO A 388 13.17 3.39 19.66
CA PRO A 388 12.47 3.94 20.81
C PRO A 388 11.07 3.32 20.94
N GLN A 389 10.83 2.58 22.01
CA GLN A 389 9.47 2.29 22.45
C GLN A 389 9.26 2.60 23.93
N ALA A 390 8.13 3.25 24.14
CA ALA A 390 7.59 3.71 25.39
C ALA A 390 7.25 2.55 26.33
N GLY A 391 7.47 2.75 27.63
CA GLY A 391 6.88 1.89 28.65
C GLY A 391 7.43 2.10 30.06
N THR A 392 6.84 3.07 30.77
CA THR A 392 6.56 3.10 32.24
C THR A 392 7.76 3.15 33.21
N GLU A 393 7.71 3.90 34.32
CA GLU A 393 6.61 4.01 35.29
C GLU A 393 6.84 5.18 36.27
N ALA A 394 5.77 5.85 36.76
CA ALA A 394 5.53 6.33 38.14
C ALA A 394 4.27 7.25 38.20
N PRO A 395 3.69 7.58 39.38
CA PRO A 395 2.57 6.91 40.09
C PRO A 395 1.22 7.68 39.99
N PRO A 396 0.12 7.25 40.65
CA PRO A 396 -1.26 7.45 40.16
C PRO A 396 -1.98 8.72 40.64
N ALA A 397 -3.16 8.92 40.02
CA ALA A 397 -4.32 9.71 40.42
C ALA A 397 -4.48 11.13 39.83
N ALA A 398 -5.39 11.26 38.87
CA ALA A 398 -6.64 12.02 39.02
C ALA A 398 -7.47 11.83 37.72
N ALA A 399 -8.66 11.24 37.84
CA ALA A 399 -9.61 11.11 36.75
C ALA A 399 -10.56 12.31 36.79
N GLU A 400 -10.68 13.05 35.68
CA GLU A 400 -11.83 13.91 35.40
C GLU A 400 -12.33 13.66 33.97
N ASP A 401 -13.57 13.18 33.95
CA ASP A 401 -14.63 13.04 32.96
C ASP A 401 -14.39 13.29 31.45
N ALA A 402 -14.70 12.26 30.68
CA ALA A 402 -15.23 12.35 29.32
C ALA A 402 -16.50 11.47 29.20
N PRO A 403 -17.49 11.87 28.38
CA PRO A 403 -18.90 11.56 28.62
C PRO A 403 -19.31 10.14 28.25
N ALA A 404 -20.34 9.68 28.96
CA ALA A 404 -20.90 8.34 28.94
C ALA A 404 -21.28 7.82 27.54
N ALA A 405 -20.59 6.76 27.11
CA ALA A 405 -21.19 5.75 26.25
C ALA A 405 -22.03 4.81 27.13
N VAL A 406 -23.27 4.59 26.71
CA VAL A 406 -24.32 3.86 27.44
C VAL A 406 -23.81 2.52 27.97
N ALA A 407 -23.73 2.39 29.29
CA ALA A 407 -23.48 1.12 29.96
C ALA A 407 -24.66 0.16 29.70
N LEU A 408 -24.38 -0.94 28.99
CA LEU A 408 -25.26 -2.11 28.97
C LEU A 408 -24.91 -2.95 30.19
N ALA A 409 -25.93 -3.36 30.95
CA ALA A 409 -25.80 -4.05 32.23
C ALA A 409 -24.86 -5.26 32.13
N GLU A 410 -23.82 -5.28 32.97
CA GLU A 410 -22.98 -6.47 33.16
C GLU A 410 -23.79 -7.51 33.93
N THR A 411 -24.33 -8.49 33.21
CA THR A 411 -24.76 -9.76 33.80
C THR A 411 -23.53 -10.44 34.41
N GLY A 412 -23.61 -10.83 35.69
CA GLY A 412 -22.50 -11.46 36.44
C GLY A 412 -21.90 -12.71 35.77
N PRO A 413 -20.87 -13.35 36.36
CA PRO A 413 -20.11 -14.40 35.71
C PRO A 413 -21.01 -15.55 35.26
N ILE A 414 -21.23 -15.64 33.94
CA ILE A 414 -21.96 -16.74 33.31
C ILE A 414 -21.04 -17.95 33.38
N THR A 415 -21.49 -19.01 34.06
CA THR A 415 -20.82 -20.32 34.02
C THR A 415 -21.51 -21.24 33.02
N PHE A 416 -20.85 -22.32 32.62
CA PHE A 416 -21.45 -23.28 31.69
C PHE A 416 -22.79 -23.88 32.18
N ALA A 417 -22.99 -23.93 33.50
CA ALA A 417 -24.16 -24.52 34.16
C ALA A 417 -25.12 -23.48 34.79
N SER A 418 -24.84 -22.19 34.66
CA SER A 418 -25.73 -21.13 35.17
C SER A 418 -26.83 -20.81 34.16
N PRO A 419 -28.08 -20.57 34.61
CA PRO A 419 -29.13 -20.03 33.76
C PRO A 419 -28.72 -18.69 33.14
N LEU A 420 -29.00 -18.54 31.85
CA LEU A 420 -28.76 -17.31 31.09
C LEU A 420 -29.84 -16.28 31.41
N ASP A 421 -29.42 -15.07 31.77
CA ASP A 421 -30.30 -13.91 31.90
C ASP A 421 -30.17 -13.06 30.62
N THR A 422 -31.14 -13.18 29.71
CA THR A 422 -31.09 -12.54 28.39
C THR A 422 -32.48 -12.06 27.97
N ASP A 423 -32.53 -11.02 27.14
CA ASP A 423 -33.74 -10.51 26.48
C ASP A 423 -34.33 -11.49 25.43
N ALA A 424 -33.56 -12.50 25.01
CA ALA A 424 -34.00 -13.54 24.10
C ALA A 424 -34.85 -14.61 24.80
N ALA A 425 -36.17 -14.50 24.70
CA ALA A 425 -37.14 -15.43 25.31
C ALA A 425 -36.89 -16.92 24.97
N ALA A 426 -36.25 -17.22 23.84
CA ALA A 426 -35.94 -18.60 23.42
C ALA A 426 -34.82 -19.28 24.24
N ILE A 427 -33.95 -18.50 24.89
CA ILE A 427 -32.79 -19.02 25.66
C ILE A 427 -32.71 -18.47 27.09
N SER A 428 -33.54 -17.49 27.44
CA SER A 428 -33.63 -16.97 28.81
C SER A 428 -34.00 -18.08 29.80
N GLY A 429 -33.26 -18.18 30.89
CA GLY A 429 -33.42 -19.20 31.93
C GLY A 429 -32.81 -20.56 31.61
N LEU A 430 -32.24 -20.77 30.43
CA LEU A 430 -31.52 -22.00 30.06
C LEU A 430 -30.04 -21.88 30.38
N THR A 431 -29.35 -23.00 30.62
CA THR A 431 -27.88 -23.03 30.64
C THR A 431 -27.29 -22.99 29.22
N LEU A 432 -25.99 -22.72 29.08
CA LEU A 432 -25.31 -22.79 27.76
C LEU A 432 -25.40 -24.19 27.14
N ALA A 433 -25.34 -25.23 27.96
CA ALA A 433 -25.50 -26.63 27.52
C ALA A 433 -26.91 -26.91 26.98
N GLU A 434 -27.94 -26.32 27.59
CA GLU A 434 -29.32 -26.50 27.16
C GLU A 434 -29.66 -25.62 25.95
N ALA A 435 -29.15 -24.39 25.90
CA ALA A 435 -29.41 -23.44 24.82
C ALA A 435 -28.98 -24.00 23.45
N VAL A 436 -27.84 -24.68 23.37
CA VAL A 436 -27.33 -25.25 22.11
C VAL A 436 -28.08 -26.50 21.62
N THR A 437 -28.95 -27.06 22.45
CA THR A 437 -29.84 -28.17 22.06
C THR A 437 -31.22 -27.69 21.60
N ARG A 438 -31.50 -26.39 21.69
CA ARG A 438 -32.75 -25.81 21.21
C ARG A 438 -32.78 -25.72 19.68
N SER A 439 -34.00 -25.65 19.16
CA SER A 439 -34.22 -25.47 17.74
C SER A 439 -33.94 -24.03 17.32
N PRO A 440 -33.24 -23.80 16.20
CA PRO A 440 -32.95 -22.45 15.71
C PRO A 440 -34.24 -21.74 15.27
N SER A 441 -34.35 -20.42 15.56
CA SER A 441 -35.56 -19.63 15.22
C SER A 441 -35.69 -19.28 13.73
N PHE A 442 -34.60 -19.39 12.97
CA PHE A 442 -34.52 -19.21 11.52
C PHE A 442 -33.31 -20.02 11.00
N PRO A 443 -33.21 -20.29 9.69
CA PRO A 443 -32.19 -21.22 9.19
C PRO A 443 -30.77 -20.69 9.47
N PRO A 444 -29.83 -21.56 9.90
CA PRO A 444 -28.43 -21.18 10.07
C PRO A 444 -27.73 -20.75 8.77
N VAL A 445 -28.28 -21.18 7.63
CA VAL A 445 -27.82 -20.87 6.27
C VAL A 445 -29.05 -20.47 5.45
N ASP A 446 -29.03 -19.29 4.83
CA ASP A 446 -30.14 -18.83 4.00
C ASP A 446 -30.48 -19.85 2.90
N GLY A 447 -31.77 -20.19 2.77
CA GLY A 447 -32.26 -21.16 1.80
C GLY A 447 -32.22 -22.62 2.25
N LEU A 448 -31.80 -22.93 3.49
CA LEU A 448 -31.87 -24.29 4.02
C LEU A 448 -33.35 -24.74 4.14
N PRO A 449 -33.76 -25.86 3.51
CA PRO A 449 -35.15 -26.32 3.59
C PRO A 449 -35.56 -26.57 5.04
N GLU A 450 -36.79 -26.21 5.40
CA GLU A 450 -37.28 -26.27 6.78
C GLU A 450 -37.07 -27.65 7.43
N SER A 451 -37.16 -28.74 6.66
CA SER A 451 -36.94 -30.11 7.13
C SER A 451 -35.56 -30.37 7.77
N TYR A 452 -34.57 -29.53 7.49
CA TYR A 452 -33.19 -29.71 7.97
C TYR A 452 -32.84 -28.92 9.23
N TRP A 453 -33.66 -27.95 9.64
CA TRP A 453 -33.35 -27.07 10.78
C TRP A 453 -34.55 -26.81 11.69
N LYS A 454 -35.75 -26.76 11.13
CA LYS A 454 -36.98 -26.55 11.89
C LYS A 454 -37.23 -27.78 12.75
N ASP A 455 -37.41 -27.56 14.05
CA ASP A 455 -37.55 -28.58 15.09
C ASP A 455 -36.32 -29.51 15.27
N GLN A 456 -35.18 -29.22 14.62
CA GLN A 456 -33.89 -29.89 14.84
C GLN A 456 -33.06 -29.11 15.86
N SER A 457 -32.26 -29.80 16.68
CA SER A 457 -31.33 -29.12 17.60
C SER A 457 -30.16 -28.51 16.84
N CYS A 458 -29.61 -27.39 17.32
CA CYS A 458 -28.38 -26.83 16.74
C CYS A 458 -27.19 -27.81 16.81
N SER A 459 -27.21 -28.78 17.74
CA SER A 459 -26.25 -29.89 17.81
C SER A 459 -26.31 -30.85 16.60
N SER A 460 -27.39 -30.84 15.83
CA SER A 460 -27.51 -31.58 14.57
C SER A 460 -26.81 -30.87 13.41
N CYS A 461 -26.65 -29.54 13.49
CA CYS A 461 -25.95 -28.74 12.47
C CYS A 461 -24.45 -28.54 12.78
N HIS A 462 -24.07 -28.58 14.07
CA HIS A 462 -22.68 -28.48 14.53
C HIS A 462 -22.46 -29.42 15.72
N GLN A 463 -21.26 -29.98 15.90
CA GLN A 463 -20.95 -30.65 17.16
C GLN A 463 -20.51 -29.60 18.19
N TRP A 464 -21.46 -29.08 18.97
CA TRP A 464 -21.21 -28.14 20.05
C TRP A 464 -20.76 -28.87 21.32
N THR A 465 -19.46 -29.10 21.46
CA THR A 465 -18.86 -29.52 22.74
C THR A 465 -18.53 -28.32 23.61
N ARG A 466 -18.30 -28.53 24.91
CA ARG A 466 -17.87 -27.47 25.82
C ARG A 466 -16.60 -26.77 25.32
N GLU A 467 -15.65 -27.55 24.82
CA GLU A 467 -14.38 -27.05 24.27
C GLU A 467 -14.62 -26.18 23.04
N ARG A 468 -15.48 -26.62 22.10
CA ARG A 468 -15.79 -25.86 20.90
C ARG A 468 -16.57 -24.57 21.20
N LEU A 469 -17.46 -24.59 22.18
CA LEU A 469 -18.14 -23.39 22.66
C LEU A 469 -17.15 -22.42 23.30
N CYS A 470 -16.16 -22.93 24.05
CA CYS A 470 -15.11 -22.10 24.65
C CYS A 470 -14.22 -21.46 23.58
N THR A 471 -13.78 -22.23 22.57
CA THR A 471 -13.05 -21.69 21.42
C THR A 471 -13.84 -20.60 20.72
N GLN A 472 -15.14 -20.84 20.46
CA GLN A 472 -16.02 -19.86 19.85
C GLN A 472 -16.19 -18.60 20.72
N GLY A 473 -16.34 -18.74 22.04
CA GLY A 473 -16.45 -17.62 22.97
C GLY A 473 -15.18 -16.76 22.99
N ASN A 474 -14.01 -17.38 23.00
CA ASN A 474 -12.72 -16.68 22.95
C ASN A 474 -12.54 -15.85 21.67
N THR A 475 -13.07 -16.30 20.53
CA THR A 475 -13.01 -15.48 19.30
C THR A 475 -13.70 -14.12 19.48
N TYR A 476 -14.78 -14.05 20.27
CA TYR A 476 -15.53 -12.80 20.52
C TYR A 476 -14.84 -11.84 21.51
N LEU A 477 -13.76 -12.26 22.18
CA LEU A 477 -12.97 -11.37 23.03
C LEU A 477 -12.10 -10.41 22.20
N SER A 478 -11.67 -10.82 21.00
CA SER A 478 -10.86 -9.99 20.12
C SER A 478 -11.62 -8.78 19.56
N LEU A 479 -10.99 -7.59 19.54
CA LEU A 479 -11.59 -6.33 19.08
C LEU A 479 -12.16 -6.43 17.65
N ASN A 480 -11.51 -7.18 16.78
CA ASN A 480 -11.95 -7.38 15.39
C ASN A 480 -13.25 -8.19 15.29
N MET A 481 -13.49 -9.11 16.22
CA MET A 481 -14.65 -10.00 16.19
C MET A 481 -15.84 -9.49 17.01
N GLN A 482 -15.67 -8.45 17.82
CA GLN A 482 -16.78 -7.83 18.55
C GLN A 482 -17.87 -7.28 17.60
N ARG A 483 -17.50 -6.87 16.38
CA ARG A 483 -18.46 -6.48 15.32
C ARG A 483 -19.39 -7.63 14.90
N SER A 484 -18.98 -8.89 15.10
CA SER A 484 -19.78 -10.09 14.78
C SER A 484 -20.87 -10.41 15.81
N LEU A 485 -20.84 -9.76 16.98
CA LEU A 485 -21.89 -9.88 18.01
C LEU A 485 -23.24 -9.32 17.52
N GLY A 486 -23.21 -8.31 16.65
CA GLY A 486 -24.42 -7.71 16.06
C GLY A 486 -24.96 -8.44 14.83
N LYS A 487 -24.27 -9.46 14.31
CA LYS A 487 -24.73 -10.24 13.15
C LYS A 487 -25.84 -11.21 13.54
N GLN A 488 -26.83 -11.37 12.65
CA GLN A 488 -27.91 -12.34 12.82
C GLN A 488 -27.37 -13.74 13.17
N HIS A 489 -28.01 -14.36 14.15
CA HIS A 489 -27.78 -15.72 14.60
C HIS A 489 -29.13 -16.29 15.05
N PRO A 490 -29.42 -17.59 14.94
CA PRO A 490 -30.72 -18.14 15.32
C PRO A 490 -31.16 -17.89 16.77
N PHE A 491 -30.25 -17.44 17.63
CA PHE A 491 -30.49 -16.98 19.00
C PHE A 491 -30.01 -15.54 19.25
N GLY A 492 -29.90 -14.74 18.18
CA GLY A 492 -29.45 -13.36 18.17
C GLY A 492 -28.02 -13.13 18.66
N GLY A 493 -27.71 -11.86 18.94
CA GLY A 493 -26.48 -11.47 19.65
C GLY A 493 -26.43 -12.00 21.09
N ALA A 494 -27.58 -12.32 21.68
CA ALA A 494 -27.69 -12.77 23.07
C ALA A 494 -26.86 -14.03 23.37
N LEU A 495 -26.95 -15.09 22.54
CA LEU A 495 -26.11 -16.29 22.76
C LEU A 495 -24.61 -15.98 22.57
N LYS A 496 -24.26 -15.13 21.60
CA LYS A 496 -22.86 -14.76 21.33
C LYS A 496 -22.27 -13.94 22.47
N GLN A 497 -23.07 -13.03 23.04
CA GLN A 497 -22.72 -12.24 24.22
C GLN A 497 -22.55 -13.15 25.44
N ALA A 498 -23.47 -14.11 25.65
CA ALA A 498 -23.34 -15.10 26.71
C ALA A 498 -22.07 -15.94 26.59
N LEU A 499 -21.72 -16.39 25.38
CA LEU A 499 -20.47 -17.13 25.11
C LEU A 499 -19.23 -16.27 25.32
N LYS A 500 -19.27 -14.99 24.93
CA LYS A 500 -18.18 -14.03 25.19
C LYS A 500 -17.97 -13.85 26.69
N SER A 501 -19.03 -13.63 27.46
CA SER A 501 -18.96 -13.44 28.91
C SER A 501 -18.50 -14.71 29.63
N TRP A 502 -18.95 -15.89 29.21
CA TRP A 502 -18.46 -17.16 29.74
C TRP A 502 -16.98 -17.41 29.41
N ALA A 503 -16.54 -17.08 28.20
CA ALA A 503 -15.12 -17.17 27.83
C ALA A 503 -14.24 -16.18 28.58
N ALA A 504 -14.73 -14.96 28.85
CA ALA A 504 -14.04 -13.99 29.70
C ALA A 504 -13.82 -14.52 31.13
N GLY A 505 -14.73 -15.36 31.62
CA GLY A 505 -14.61 -16.11 32.88
C GLY A 505 -13.72 -17.36 32.81
N GLY A 506 -12.95 -17.56 31.74
CA GLY A 506 -12.07 -18.72 31.57
C GLY A 506 -12.79 -20.01 31.19
N CYS A 507 -14.00 -19.93 30.64
CA CYS A 507 -14.82 -21.08 30.24
C CYS A 507 -15.14 -22.05 31.39
N GLN A 508 -15.25 -21.53 32.61
CA GLN A 508 -15.50 -22.33 33.82
C GLN A 508 -16.95 -22.80 33.99
#